data_AF-A0A960KB43-F1
#
_entry.id   AF-A0A960KB43-F1
#
_cell.length_a   1.000
_cell.length_b   1.000
_cell.length_c   1.000
_cell.angle_alpha   90.00
_cell.angle_beta   90.00
_cell.angle_gamma   90.00
#
_symmetry.space_group_name_H-M   'P 1'
#
loop_
_entity.id
_entity.type
_entity.pdbx_description
1 polymer ?
#
loop_
_entity_poly.entity_id
_entity_poly.type
_entity_poly.pdbx_seq_one_letter_code
_entity_poly.pdbx_strand_id
1 'polypeptide(L)' 'GEVPRSDGEDGAFEAVAADWIALAAALNALSRSMGAADLYPFVLAPAVIDKLAYVDSLVRATATA' A
#
# COMPACT_ATOMS: atom_id res chain seq x y z
N GLY A 1 18.39 -6.20 18.18
CA GLY A 1 18.58 -6.53 16.76
C GLY A 1 17.95 -5.41 15.99
N GLU A 2 18.75 -4.41 15.65
CA GLU A 2 18.28 -3.20 14.98
C GLU A 2 18.11 -3.54 13.50
N VAL A 3 16.89 -3.46 13.00
CA VAL A 3 16.61 -3.61 11.57
C VAL A 3 17.23 -2.37 10.89
N PRO A 4 18.13 -2.52 9.92
CA PRO A 4 18.66 -1.39 9.18
C PRO A 4 17.50 -0.66 8.50
N ARG A 5 17.33 0.64 8.80
CA ARG A 5 16.49 1.50 7.97
C ARG A 5 17.23 1.67 6.65
N SER A 6 16.58 1.32 5.56
CA SER A 6 17.14 1.43 4.22
C SER A 6 17.12 2.91 3.83
N ASP A 7 18.24 3.60 4.01
CA ASP A 7 18.37 4.99 3.58
C ASP A 7 18.30 5.08 2.04
N GLY A 8 17.10 5.26 1.51
CA GLY A 8 16.82 5.42 0.09
C GLY A 8 15.35 5.15 -0.22
N GLU A 9 14.61 6.20 -0.57
CA GLU A 9 13.19 6.13 -1.00
C GLU A 9 12.14 5.85 0.11
N ASP A 10 12.39 6.27 1.36
CA ASP A 10 11.50 6.12 2.55
C ASP A 10 10.06 6.72 2.42
N GLY A 11 9.62 7.08 1.23
CA GLY A 11 8.27 7.58 0.94
C GLY A 11 7.68 7.16 -0.40
N ALA A 12 8.42 6.44 -1.26
CA ALA A 12 7.94 6.11 -2.60
C ALA A 12 6.79 5.09 -2.55
N PHE A 13 6.92 4.07 -1.71
CA PHE A 13 5.86 3.08 -1.53
C PHE A 13 4.69 3.63 -0.73
N GLU A 14 4.95 4.51 0.24
CA GLU A 14 3.96 5.19 1.07
C GLU A 14 3.04 6.06 0.20
N ALA A 15 3.60 6.74 -0.81
CA ALA A 15 2.81 7.48 -1.79
C ALA A 15 1.90 6.55 -2.60
N VAL A 16 2.43 5.41 -3.08
CA VAL A 16 1.64 4.40 -3.81
C VAL A 16 0.53 3.83 -2.92
N ALA A 17 0.82 3.55 -1.64
CA ALA A 17 -0.15 3.05 -0.68
C ALA A 17 -1.26 4.09 -0.40
N ALA A 18 -0.90 5.38 -0.29
CA ALA A 18 -1.86 6.46 -0.12
C ALA A 18 -2.81 6.58 -1.33
N ASP A 19 -2.26 6.53 -2.54
CA ASP A 19 -3.06 6.57 -3.78
C ASP A 19 -4.00 5.36 -3.88
N TRP A 20 -3.51 4.17 -3.53
CA TRP A 20 -4.33 2.96 -3.50
C TRP A 20 -5.48 3.05 -2.49
N ILE A 21 -5.23 3.59 -1.29
CA ILE A 21 -6.26 3.79 -0.26
C ILE A 21 -7.34 4.75 -0.76
N ALA A 22 -6.95 5.86 -1.39
CA ALA A 22 -7.88 6.82 -1.97
C ALA A 22 -8.72 6.18 -3.08
N LEU A 23 -8.09 5.39 -3.95
CA LEU A 23 -8.79 4.65 -5.01
C LEU A 23 -9.77 3.63 -4.44
N ALA A 24 -9.36 2.82 -3.46
CA ALA A 24 -10.23 1.84 -2.81
C ALA A 24 -11.45 2.51 -2.15
N ALA A 25 -11.26 3.67 -1.53
CA ALA A 25 -12.35 4.46 -0.97
C ALA A 25 -13.34 4.95 -2.05
N ALA A 26 -12.84 5.43 -3.19
CA ALA A 26 -13.67 5.83 -4.32
C ALA A 26 -14.45 4.65 -4.91
N LEU A 27 -13.82 3.47 -5.04
CA LEU A 27 -14.48 2.25 -5.51
C LEU A 27 -15.57 1.78 -4.56
N ASN A 28 -15.32 1.83 -3.24
CA ASN A 28 -16.34 1.51 -2.25
C ASN A 28 -17.53 2.49 -2.31
N ALA A 29 -17.26 3.79 -2.48
CA ALA A 29 -18.32 4.78 -2.64
C ALA A 29 -19.16 4.51 -3.91
N LEU A 30 -18.51 4.14 -5.02
CA LEU A 30 -19.19 3.74 -6.25
C LEU A 30 -20.07 2.50 -6.02
N SER A 31 -19.55 1.45 -5.38
CA SER A 31 -20.33 0.25 -5.07
C SER A 31 -21.57 0.56 -4.23
N ARG A 32 -21.44 1.37 -3.18
CA ARG A 32 -22.58 1.79 -2.36
C ARG A 32 -23.62 2.59 -3.15
N SER A 33 -23.19 3.42 -4.11
CA SER A 33 -24.11 4.16 -4.97
C SER A 33 -24.96 3.24 -5.87
N MET A 34 -24.44 2.06 -6.20
CA MET A 34 -25.17 1.02 -6.93
C MET A 34 -25.99 0.09 -6.01
N GLY A 35 -26.03 0.36 -4.70
CA GLY A 35 -26.69 -0.51 -3.71
C GLY A 35 -25.93 -1.80 -3.41
N ALA A 36 -24.69 -1.92 -3.86
CA ALA A 36 -23.82 -3.06 -3.59
C ALA A 36 -22.99 -2.84 -2.31
N ALA A 37 -22.49 -3.93 -1.73
CA ALA A 37 -21.55 -3.88 -0.62
C ALA A 37 -20.18 -3.34 -1.05
N ASP A 38 -19.37 -2.91 -0.08
CA ASP A 38 -18.01 -2.44 -0.30
C ASP A 38 -17.15 -3.55 -0.94
N LEU A 39 -16.42 -3.19 -2.01
CA LEU A 39 -15.50 -4.12 -2.70
C LEU A 39 -14.20 -4.34 -1.92
N TYR A 40 -13.80 -3.32 -1.16
CA TYR A 40 -12.57 -3.30 -0.37
C TYR A 40 -12.88 -2.93 1.09
N PRO A 41 -13.53 -3.82 1.86
CA PRO A 41 -13.94 -3.55 3.23
C PRO A 41 -12.81 -3.80 4.25
N PHE A 42 -11.58 -3.41 3.92
CA PHE A 42 -10.42 -3.61 4.79
C PHE A 42 -9.68 -2.30 5.05
N VAL A 43 -8.99 -2.24 6.19
CA VAL A 43 -8.11 -1.14 6.57
C VAL A 43 -6.68 -1.64 6.54
N LEU A 44 -5.81 -0.91 5.86
CA LEU A 44 -4.36 -1.19 5.89
C LEU A 44 -3.77 -0.58 7.16
N ALA A 45 -3.38 -1.45 8.09
CA ALA A 45 -2.66 -1.03 9.29
C ALA A 45 -1.25 -0.53 8.92
N PRO A 46 -0.65 0.42 9.66
CA PRO A 46 0.70 0.92 9.39
C PRO A 46 1.74 -0.20 9.22
N ALA A 47 1.74 -1.19 10.10
CA ALA A 47 2.66 -2.33 10.02
C ALA A 47 2.50 -3.20 8.75
N VAL A 48 1.31 -3.19 8.11
CA VAL A 48 1.09 -3.86 6.82
C VAL A 48 1.71 -3.04 5.69
N ILE A 49 1.60 -1.71 5.76
CA ILE A 49 2.22 -0.80 4.79
C ILE A 49 3.75 -0.97 4.86
N ASP A 50 4.34 -0.97 6.05
CA ASP A 50 5.79 -1.19 6.24
C ASP A 50 6.26 -2.52 5.64
N LYS A 51 5.47 -3.58 5.85
CA LYS A 51 5.78 -4.90 5.28
C LYS A 51 5.72 -4.89 3.75
N LEU A 52 4.74 -4.21 3.16
CA LEU A 52 4.61 -4.12 1.72
C LEU A 52 5.70 -3.24 1.11
N ALA A 53 6.12 -2.16 1.79
CA ALA A 53 7.26 -1.34 1.41
C ALA A 53 8.56 -2.18 1.36
N TYR A 54 8.76 -3.04 2.36
CA TYR A 54 9.87 -3.99 2.35
C TYR A 54 9.80 -4.99 1.19
N VAL A 55 8.61 -5.49 0.84
CA VAL A 55 8.46 -6.38 -0.33
C VAL A 55 8.76 -5.64 -1.64
N ASP A 56 8.29 -4.40 -1.78
CA ASP A 56 8.55 -3.56 -2.96
C ASP A 56 10.06 -3.32 -3.15
N SER A 57 10.79 -3.01 -2.07
CA SER A 57 12.24 -2.82 -2.15
C SER A 57 12.98 -4.09 -2.56
N LEU A 58 12.57 -5.27 -2.06
CA LEU A 58 13.13 -6.56 -2.50
C LEU A 58 12.88 -6.82 -3.98
N VAL A 59 11.65 -6.59 -4.45
CA VAL A 59 11.29 -6.82 -5.87
C VAL A 59 12.09 -5.89 -6.78
N ARG A 60 12.21 -4.60 -6.43
CA ARG A 60 13.01 -3.62 -7.20
C ARG A 60 14.49 -3.98 -7.25
N ALA A 61 15.03 -4.45 -6.13
CA ALA A 61 16.41 -4.93 -6.07
C ALA A 61 16.65 -6.12 -7.01
N THR A 62 15.69 -7.04 -7.11
CA THR A 62 15.79 -8.19 -8.03
C THR A 62 15.51 -7.85 -9.49
N ALA A 63 14.67 -6.85 -9.78
CA ALA A 63 14.34 -6.44 -11.15
C ALA A 63 15.49 -5.68 -11.84
N THR A 64 16.40 -5.12 -11.06
CA THR A 64 17.56 -4.36 -11.55
C THR A 64 18.81 -5.24 -11.74
N ALA A 65 18.74 -6.53 -11.35
CA ALA A 65 19.82 -7.52 -11.50
C ALA A 65 19.65 -8.36 -12.78
#